data_AF-A0AAW1TWV9-F1
#
_entry.id   AF-A0AAW1TWV9-F1
#
_cell.length_a   1.000
_cell.length_b   1.000
_cell.length_c   1.000
_cell.angle_alpha   90.00
_cell.angle_beta   90.00
_cell.angle_gamma   90.00
#
_symmetry.space_group_name_H-M   'P 1'
#
loop_
_entity.id
_entity.type
_entity.pdbx_description
1 polymer ?
#
loop_
_entity_poly.entity_id
_entity_poly.type
_entity_poly.pdbx_seq_one_letter_code
_entity_poly.pdbx_strand_id
1 'polypeptide(L)'
;MGSNCVSLTDRDYMQKLQQRILIEYANSAEKRIRSREMNEMERVKNLVLTGKVPFANAPPEMYDHPVMVIERYCQKLIAERRAKIKVPKVNIPNHLYWDDTIDPPSGLSIENGHMFRDAADRICKPPDRFILVEDEEDVELGYMLTTADFETFRYEDPQIKELRECQNVEELYRLSDEVIGDLKTGDGRSEGETRGKLLSR
;
A
#
# COMPACT_ATOMS: atom_id res chain seq x y z
N MET A 1 -15.76 76.43 -40.86
CA MET A 1 -15.22 75.59 -39.76
C MET A 1 -14.19 76.44 -39.03
N GLY A 2 -14.54 76.99 -37.88
CA GLY A 2 -13.77 78.07 -37.23
C GLY A 2 -12.36 77.65 -36.85
N SER A 3 -11.36 78.39 -37.32
CA SER A 3 -9.99 78.30 -36.86
C SER A 3 -9.91 78.92 -35.46
N ASN A 4 -10.01 78.09 -34.42
CA ASN A 4 -9.69 78.52 -33.06
C ASN A 4 -8.18 78.73 -32.99
N CYS A 5 -7.72 79.96 -33.22
CA CYS A 5 -6.34 80.36 -33.03
C CYS A 5 -6.05 80.38 -31.53
N VAL A 6 -5.25 79.44 -31.05
CA VAL A 6 -4.86 79.36 -29.64
C VAL A 6 -3.40 79.75 -29.54
N SER A 7 -3.08 80.68 -28.64
CA SER A 7 -1.70 81.00 -28.31
C SER A 7 -1.07 79.85 -27.51
N LEU A 8 0.06 79.32 -27.97
CA LEU A 8 0.85 78.29 -27.27
C LEU A 8 1.38 78.78 -25.89
N THR A 9 1.35 80.09 -25.64
CA THR A 9 1.80 80.69 -24.39
C THR A 9 0.69 80.81 -23.33
N ASP A 10 -0.57 80.53 -23.68
CA ASP A 10 -1.68 80.59 -22.72
C ASP A 10 -1.65 79.38 -21.78
N ARG A 11 -1.15 79.60 -20.56
CA ARG A 11 -0.96 78.57 -19.53
C ARG A 11 -2.27 77.88 -19.17
N ASP A 12 -3.35 78.63 -18.99
CA ASP A 12 -4.62 78.08 -18.51
C ASP A 12 -5.26 77.19 -19.58
N TYR A 13 -5.16 77.62 -20.85
CA TYR A 13 -5.60 76.79 -21.97
C TYR A 13 -4.78 75.51 -22.08
N MET A 14 -3.45 75.60 -22.04
CA MET A 14 -2.56 74.45 -22.17
C MET A 14 -2.76 73.43 -21.04
N GLN A 15 -2.97 73.89 -19.80
CA GLN A 15 -3.29 73.01 -18.67
C GLN A 15 -4.63 72.29 -18.85
N LYS A 16 -5.69 73.00 -19.27
CA LYS A 16 -7.00 72.38 -19.56
C LYS A 16 -6.92 71.38 -20.70
N LEU A 17 -6.15 71.69 -21.74
CA LEU A 17 -5.92 70.78 -22.87
C LEU A 17 -5.22 69.50 -22.41
N GLN A 18 -4.16 69.61 -21.61
CA GLN A 18 -3.46 68.45 -21.03
C GLN A 18 -4.40 67.58 -20.18
N GLN A 19 -5.19 68.20 -19.30
CA GLN A 19 -6.18 67.48 -18.50
C GLN A 19 -7.20 66.74 -19.37
N ARG A 20 -7.72 67.40 -20.42
CA ARG A 20 -8.67 66.78 -21.35
C ARG A 20 -8.05 65.59 -22.09
N ILE A 21 -6.82 65.71 -22.56
CA ILE A 21 -6.10 64.61 -23.24
C ILE A 21 -5.93 63.42 -22.29
N LEU A 22 -5.53 63.66 -21.03
CA LEU A 22 -5.38 62.60 -20.03
C LEU A 22 -6.72 61.90 -19.74
N ILE A 23 -7.81 62.67 -19.58
CA ILE A 23 -9.15 62.12 -19.37
C ILE A 23 -9.61 61.30 -20.58
N GLU A 24 -9.40 61.80 -21.79
CA GLU A 24 -9.76 61.09 -23.02
C GLU A 24 -8.97 59.79 -23.18
N TYR A 25 -7.67 59.82 -22.86
CA TYR A 25 -6.82 58.64 -22.85
C TYR A 25 -7.30 57.59 -21.83
N ALA A 26 -7.62 58.02 -20.59
CA ALA A 26 -8.15 57.15 -19.56
C ALA A 26 -9.49 56.52 -19.99
N ASN A 27 -10.42 57.32 -20.51
CA ASN A 27 -11.71 56.85 -21.02
C ASN A 27 -11.54 55.84 -22.17
N SER A 28 -10.60 56.10 -23.09
CA SER A 28 -10.29 55.19 -24.19
C SER A 28 -9.67 53.87 -23.69
N ALA A 29 -8.79 53.94 -22.69
CA ALA A 29 -8.23 52.76 -22.03
C ALA A 29 -9.32 51.93 -21.34
N GLU A 30 -10.19 52.55 -20.54
CA GLU A 30 -11.31 51.87 -19.88
C GLU A 30 -12.26 51.20 -20.87
N LYS A 31 -12.59 51.88 -21.99
CA LYS A 31 -13.42 51.28 -23.05
C LYS A 31 -12.78 50.01 -23.63
N ARG A 32 -11.46 50.03 -23.86
CA ARG A 32 -10.72 48.84 -24.34
C ARG A 32 -10.71 47.72 -23.32
N ILE A 33 -10.53 48.05 -22.04
CA ILE A 33 -10.55 47.07 -20.95
C ILE A 33 -11.94 46.41 -20.88
N ARG A 34 -13.03 47.19 -20.81
CA ARG A 34 -14.40 46.67 -20.78
C ARG A 34 -14.73 45.83 -22.01
N SER A 35 -14.30 46.25 -23.19
CA SER A 35 -14.49 45.46 -24.41
C SER A 35 -13.78 44.11 -24.34
N ARG A 36 -12.57 44.05 -23.79
CA ARG A 36 -11.83 42.79 -23.60
C ARG A 36 -12.50 41.90 -22.55
N GLU A 37 -12.96 42.48 -21.45
CA GLU A 37 -13.70 41.76 -20.40
C GLU A 37 -14.96 41.11 -20.98
N MET A 38 -15.77 41.85 -21.75
CA MET A 38 -16.96 41.29 -22.39
C MET A 38 -16.61 40.17 -23.38
N ASN A 39 -15.58 40.36 -24.21
CA ASN A 39 -15.15 39.33 -25.16
C ASN A 39 -14.67 38.05 -24.44
N GLU A 40 -13.96 38.20 -23.32
CA GLU A 40 -13.48 37.06 -22.53
C GLU A 40 -14.65 36.35 -21.82
N MET A 41 -15.63 37.09 -21.31
CA MET A 41 -16.85 36.50 -20.74
C MET A 41 -17.63 35.71 -21.78
N GLU A 42 -17.81 36.23 -23.00
CA GLU A 42 -18.44 35.50 -24.09
C GLU A 42 -17.65 34.26 -24.49
N ARG A 43 -16.31 34.36 -24.53
CA ARG A 43 -15.43 33.21 -24.81
C ARG A 43 -15.60 32.11 -23.77
N VAL A 44 -15.62 32.46 -22.48
CA VAL A 44 -15.81 31.50 -21.38
C VAL A 44 -17.21 30.89 -21.43
N LYS A 45 -18.25 31.69 -21.68
CA LYS A 45 -19.63 31.19 -21.87
C LYS A 45 -19.68 30.14 -22.98
N ASN A 46 -19.05 30.40 -24.12
CA ASN A 46 -18.97 29.44 -25.22
C ASN A 46 -18.19 28.18 -24.86
N LEU A 47 -17.12 28.29 -24.08
CA LEU A 47 -16.34 27.13 -23.60
C LEU A 47 -17.17 26.22 -22.69
N VAL A 48 -18.01 26.78 -21.82
CA VAL A 48 -18.90 25.99 -20.97
C VAL A 48 -20.00 25.33 -21.79
N LEU A 49 -20.63 26.07 -22.71
CA LEU A 49 -21.69 25.52 -23.58
C LEU A 49 -21.18 24.42 -24.52
N THR A 50 -19.93 24.53 -24.99
CA THR A 50 -19.28 23.48 -25.80
C THR A 50 -18.78 22.30 -24.97
N GLY A 51 -18.83 22.38 -23.63
CA GLY A 51 -18.44 21.30 -22.72
C GLY A 51 -16.93 21.16 -22.50
N LYS A 52 -16.11 22.12 -22.96
CA LYS A 52 -14.66 22.12 -22.68
C LYS A 52 -14.35 22.47 -21.23
N VAL A 53 -15.23 23.27 -20.61
CA VAL A 53 -15.16 23.63 -19.19
C VAL A 53 -16.33 22.96 -18.46
N PRO A 54 -16.10 22.25 -17.34
CA PRO A 54 -17.17 21.62 -16.60
C PRO A 54 -18.10 22.67 -15.97
N PHE A 55 -19.39 22.34 -15.86
CA PHE A 55 -20.40 23.24 -15.31
C PHE A 55 -20.13 23.71 -13.87
N ALA A 56 -19.33 22.97 -13.09
CA ALA A 56 -18.89 23.39 -11.75
C ALA A 56 -18.03 24.66 -11.78
N ASN A 57 -17.28 24.88 -12.86
CA ASN A 57 -16.40 26.02 -13.04
C ASN A 57 -17.03 27.10 -13.93
N ALA A 58 -18.35 27.05 -14.12
CA ALA A 58 -19.06 28.05 -14.91
C ALA A 58 -19.05 29.43 -14.22
N PRO A 59 -18.97 30.52 -14.99
CA PRO A 59 -19.01 31.86 -14.42
C PRO A 59 -20.37 32.16 -13.77
N PRO A 60 -20.40 32.99 -12.71
CA PRO A 60 -21.62 33.26 -11.94
C PRO A 60 -22.70 33.97 -12.77
N GLU A 61 -22.32 34.76 -13.76
CA GLU A 61 -23.24 35.45 -14.68
C GLU A 61 -24.11 34.48 -15.50
N MET A 62 -23.66 33.23 -15.66
CA MET A 62 -24.39 32.22 -16.41
C MET A 62 -25.35 31.41 -15.53
N TYR A 63 -25.48 31.74 -14.24
CA TYR A 63 -26.29 30.98 -13.29
C TYR A 63 -27.77 30.85 -13.69
N ASP A 64 -28.33 31.90 -14.30
CA ASP A 64 -29.72 31.95 -14.78
C ASP A 64 -29.91 31.44 -16.21
N HIS A 65 -28.83 31.00 -16.87
CA HIS A 65 -28.91 30.47 -18.22
C HIS A 65 -29.70 29.15 -18.22
N PRO A 66 -30.61 28.91 -19.19
CA PRO A 66 -31.50 27.74 -19.18
C PRO A 66 -30.74 26.41 -19.10
N VAL A 67 -29.60 26.31 -19.80
CA VAL A 67 -28.74 25.11 -19.76
C VAL A 67 -28.24 24.84 -18.33
N MET A 68 -27.86 25.87 -17.58
CA MET A 68 -27.36 25.72 -16.21
C MET A 68 -28.47 25.35 -15.24
N VAL A 69 -29.67 25.92 -15.43
CA VAL A 69 -30.85 25.58 -14.62
C VAL A 69 -31.24 24.11 -14.81
N ILE A 70 -31.28 23.64 -16.05
CA ILE A 70 -31.57 22.25 -16.39
C ILE A 70 -30.51 21.32 -15.80
N GLU A 71 -29.23 21.65 -15.99
CA GLU A 71 -28.12 20.84 -15.46
C GLU A 71 -28.21 20.72 -13.93
N ARG A 72 -28.46 21.82 -13.22
CA ARG A 72 -28.64 21.79 -11.76
C ARG A 72 -29.82 20.92 -11.34
N TYR A 73 -30.92 20.98 -12.08
CA TYR A 73 -32.09 20.13 -11.82
C TYR A 73 -31.75 18.64 -12.03
N CYS A 74 -31.09 18.31 -13.14
CA CYS A 74 -30.60 16.96 -13.42
C CYS A 74 -29.62 16.46 -12.35
N GLN A 75 -28.67 17.29 -11.93
CA GLN A 75 -27.71 16.96 -10.88
C GLN A 75 -28.40 16.64 -9.54
N LYS A 76 -29.44 17.41 -9.18
CA LYS A 76 -30.26 17.11 -7.99
C LYS A 76 -30.91 15.73 -8.09
N LEU A 77 -31.58 15.43 -9.22
CA LEU A 77 -32.21 14.13 -9.44
C LEU A 77 -31.20 12.96 -9.43
N ILE A 78 -30.02 13.17 -10.02
CA ILE A 78 -28.94 12.18 -10.01
C ILE A 78 -28.43 11.95 -8.59
N ALA A 79 -28.24 13.02 -7.81
CA ALA A 79 -27.80 12.92 -6.42
C ALA A 79 -28.82 12.18 -5.56
N GLU A 80 -30.11 12.50 -5.69
CA GLU A 80 -31.20 11.78 -4.99
C GLU A 80 -31.25 10.29 -5.36
N ARG A 81 -31.04 9.95 -6.64
CA ARG A 81 -30.97 8.55 -7.08
C ARG A 81 -29.74 7.86 -6.53
N ARG A 82 -28.56 8.48 -6.62
CA ARG A 82 -27.30 7.92 -6.09
C ARG A 82 -27.34 7.71 -4.59
N ALA A 83 -27.97 8.63 -3.85
CA ALA A 83 -28.14 8.50 -2.40
C ALA A 83 -29.00 7.28 -2.01
N LYS A 84 -29.96 6.88 -2.86
CA LYS A 84 -30.80 5.69 -2.65
C LYS A 84 -30.09 4.39 -3.02
N ILE A 85 -29.05 4.44 -3.84
CA ILE A 85 -28.30 3.24 -4.26
C ILE A 85 -27.36 2.84 -3.12
N LYS A 86 -27.70 1.75 -2.43
CA LYS A 86 -26.79 1.11 -1.48
C LYS A 86 -25.80 0.27 -2.28
N VAL A 87 -24.59 0.80 -2.49
CA VAL A 87 -23.50 0.00 -3.08
C VAL A 87 -23.09 -1.06 -2.05
N PRO A 88 -23.23 -2.36 -2.35
CA PRO A 88 -22.76 -3.40 -1.45
C PRO A 88 -21.24 -3.27 -1.35
N LYS A 89 -20.75 -2.85 -0.18
CA LYS A 89 -19.33 -2.92 0.13
C LYS A 89 -19.02 -4.39 0.43
N VAL A 90 -18.16 -4.99 -0.37
CA VAL A 90 -17.59 -6.30 -0.03
C VAL A 90 -16.75 -6.11 1.23
N ASN A 91 -16.98 -6.94 2.25
CA ASN A 91 -16.11 -6.96 3.42
C ASN A 91 -14.82 -7.67 3.02
N ILE A 92 -13.83 -6.89 2.61
CA ILE A 92 -12.49 -7.40 2.32
C ILE A 92 -11.81 -7.58 3.69
N PRO A 93 -11.43 -8.80 4.09
CA PRO A 93 -10.75 -9.02 5.35
C PRO A 93 -9.42 -8.27 5.32
N ASN A 94 -9.15 -7.43 6.34
CA ASN A 94 -7.94 -6.60 6.47
C ASN A 94 -6.60 -7.38 6.40
N HIS A 95 -6.63 -8.71 6.42
CA HIS A 95 -5.44 -9.56 6.49
C HIS A 95 -5.45 -10.69 5.46
N LEU A 96 -6.28 -10.62 4.40
CA LEU A 96 -6.36 -11.72 3.43
C LEU A 96 -5.06 -11.89 2.64
N TYR A 97 -4.29 -10.82 2.46
CA TYR A 97 -2.97 -10.83 1.84
C TYR A 97 -2.15 -9.62 2.36
N TRP A 98 -0.91 -9.86 2.79
CA TRP A 98 0.08 -8.79 2.86
C TRP A 98 0.58 -8.55 1.44
N ASP A 99 0.17 -7.42 0.85
CA ASP A 99 0.68 -7.01 -0.45
C ASP A 99 1.76 -5.94 -0.25
N ASP A 100 3.02 -6.30 -0.50
CA ASP A 100 4.17 -5.39 -0.45
C ASP A 100 4.31 -4.57 -1.76
N THR A 101 3.37 -4.72 -2.70
CA THR A 101 3.41 -3.98 -3.96
C THR A 101 3.06 -2.52 -3.71
N ILE A 102 3.98 -1.62 -4.08
CA ILE A 102 3.75 -0.18 -4.00
C ILE A 102 2.62 0.18 -4.97
N ASP A 103 1.56 0.79 -4.45
CA ASP A 103 0.43 1.23 -5.26
C ASP A 103 0.89 2.17 -6.40
N PRO A 104 0.45 1.94 -7.65
CA PRO A 104 0.73 2.85 -8.73
C PRO A 104 0.07 4.22 -8.47
N PRO A 105 0.65 5.34 -8.97
CA PRO A 105 0.15 6.70 -8.75
C PRO A 105 -1.20 6.99 -9.44
N SER A 106 -1.88 5.98 -9.97
CA SER A 106 -3.11 6.09 -10.75
C SER A 106 -4.33 6.46 -9.91
N GLY A 107 -4.24 6.45 -8.58
CA GLY A 107 -5.36 6.80 -7.68
C GLY A 107 -6.58 5.86 -7.79
N LEU A 108 -6.42 4.75 -8.51
CA LEU A 108 -7.39 3.66 -8.64
C LEU A 108 -7.14 2.56 -7.59
N SER A 109 -6.35 2.86 -6.55
CA SER A 109 -6.18 2.01 -5.38
C SER A 109 -7.56 1.70 -4.82
N ILE A 110 -7.99 0.47 -5.08
CA ILE A 110 -9.05 -0.14 -4.30
C ILE A 110 -8.39 -0.33 -2.94
N GLU A 111 -9.06 0.07 -1.87
CA GLU A 111 -8.73 -0.35 -0.50
C GLU A 111 -7.98 0.70 0.36
N ASN A 112 -8.78 1.32 1.24
CA ASN A 112 -8.39 1.67 2.62
C ASN A 112 -7.88 0.42 3.44
N GLY A 113 -7.40 -0.64 2.79
CA GLY A 113 -7.04 -1.93 3.36
C GLY A 113 -5.54 -2.24 3.31
N HIS A 114 -4.75 -1.48 2.53
CA HIS A 114 -3.29 -1.63 2.52
C HIS A 114 -2.67 -0.92 3.73
N MET A 115 -2.62 -1.62 4.86
CA MET A 115 -1.68 -1.28 5.92
C MET A 115 -0.30 -1.73 5.46
N PHE A 116 0.51 -0.79 4.95
CA PHE A 116 1.93 -1.06 4.71
C PHE A 116 2.59 -1.47 6.03
N ARG A 117 3.51 -2.44 5.98
CA ARG A 117 4.34 -2.76 7.14
C ARG A 117 5.10 -1.49 7.55
N ASP A 118 5.12 -1.20 8.84
CA ASP A 118 6.04 -0.19 9.36
C ASP A 118 7.46 -0.63 9.02
N ALA A 119 8.30 0.32 8.56
CA ALA A 119 9.67 0.03 8.15
C ALA A 119 10.53 -0.62 9.27
N ALA A 120 10.04 -0.59 10.51
CA ALA A 120 10.67 -1.21 11.67
C ALA A 120 10.34 -2.70 11.85
N ASP A 121 9.28 -3.21 11.21
CA ASP A 121 8.85 -4.60 11.38
C ASP A 121 9.70 -5.54 10.51
N ARG A 122 10.46 -6.42 11.17
CA ARG A 122 11.26 -7.43 10.49
C ARG A 122 10.33 -8.49 9.89
N ILE A 123 10.53 -8.77 8.60
CA ILE A 123 9.79 -9.79 7.82
C ILE A 123 9.81 -11.15 8.52
N CYS A 124 10.96 -11.51 9.11
CA CYS A 124 11.14 -12.76 9.84
C CYS A 124 11.31 -12.47 11.33
N LYS A 125 10.45 -13.08 12.15
CA LYS A 125 10.67 -13.17 13.60
C LYS A 125 11.68 -14.29 13.86
N PRO A 126 12.71 -14.09 14.71
CA PRO A 126 13.66 -15.15 15.03
C PRO A 126 12.93 -16.37 15.64
N PRO A 127 13.33 -17.61 15.29
CA PRO A 127 12.67 -18.83 15.74
C PRO A 127 12.67 -18.96 17.27
N ASP A 128 13.67 -18.41 17.95
CA ASP A 128 13.79 -18.37 19.42
C ASP A 128 12.60 -17.73 20.13
N ARG A 129 11.80 -16.91 19.43
CA ARG A 129 10.56 -16.32 19.99
C ARG A 129 9.41 -17.34 20.11
N PHE A 130 9.48 -18.43 19.37
CA PHE A 130 8.49 -19.51 19.37
C PHE A 130 9.01 -20.77 20.07
N ILE A 131 10.32 -20.82 20.35
CA ILE A 131 10.91 -21.79 21.26
C ILE A 131 10.80 -21.17 22.65
N LEU A 132 9.58 -21.08 23.17
CA LEU A 132 9.39 -20.75 24.58
C LEU A 132 9.82 -21.95 25.42
N VAL A 133 10.47 -21.62 26.53
CA VAL A 133 10.87 -22.50 27.63
C VAL A 133 9.74 -23.46 27.97
N GLU A 134 10.06 -24.70 28.38
CA GLU A 134 9.11 -25.72 28.87
C GLU A 134 7.90 -25.07 29.55
N ASP A 135 6.79 -24.92 28.82
CA ASP A 135 5.58 -24.36 29.38
C ASP A 135 5.08 -25.43 30.36
N GLU A 136 5.13 -25.15 31.67
CA GLU A 136 4.59 -26.03 32.72
C GLU A 136 3.15 -26.45 32.37
N GLU A 137 2.42 -25.58 31.66
CA GLU A 137 1.09 -25.82 31.10
C GLU A 137 1.06 -26.97 30.07
N ASP A 138 2.05 -27.07 29.16
CA ASP A 138 2.12 -28.13 28.15
C ASP A 138 2.49 -29.50 28.75
N VAL A 139 3.25 -29.48 29.85
CA VAL A 139 3.54 -30.66 30.66
C VAL A 139 2.28 -31.11 31.42
N GLU A 140 1.54 -30.18 32.03
CA GLU A 140 0.26 -30.47 32.70
C GLU A 140 -0.83 -30.97 31.73
N LEU A 141 -0.86 -30.44 30.51
CA LEU A 141 -1.75 -30.86 29.44
C LEU A 141 -1.33 -32.20 28.79
N GLY A 142 -0.12 -32.70 29.10
CA GLY A 142 0.42 -33.97 28.61
C GLY A 142 0.94 -33.94 27.17
N TYR A 143 1.18 -32.75 26.61
CA TYR A 143 1.79 -32.58 25.28
C TYR A 143 3.32 -32.68 25.33
N MET A 144 3.92 -32.40 26.49
CA MET A 144 5.36 -32.50 26.72
C MET A 144 5.66 -33.46 27.89
N LEU A 145 6.75 -34.22 27.78
CA LEU A 145 7.22 -35.08 28.86
C LEU A 145 8.03 -34.27 29.88
N THR A 146 7.91 -34.62 31.17
CA THR A 146 8.87 -34.09 32.15
C THR A 146 10.27 -34.63 31.86
N THR A 147 11.30 -33.90 32.28
CA THR A 147 12.70 -34.35 32.16
C THR A 147 12.94 -35.69 32.86
N ALA A 148 12.32 -35.92 34.02
CA ALA A 148 12.39 -37.18 34.76
C ALA A 148 11.67 -38.34 34.03
N ASP A 149 10.50 -38.08 33.45
CA ASP A 149 9.82 -39.08 32.62
C ASP A 149 10.67 -39.41 31.39
N PHE A 150 11.24 -38.40 30.73
CA PHE A 150 12.05 -38.59 29.54
C PHE A 150 13.27 -39.47 29.82
N GLU A 151 13.95 -39.27 30.94
CA GLU A 151 15.08 -40.11 31.37
C GLU A 151 14.64 -41.55 31.68
N THR A 152 13.40 -41.76 32.11
CA THR A 152 12.85 -43.09 32.38
C THR A 152 12.45 -43.81 31.09
N PHE A 153 11.87 -43.10 30.13
CA PHE A 153 11.48 -43.66 28.82
C PHE A 153 12.64 -43.80 27.85
N ARG A 154 13.70 -42.99 28.01
CA ARG A 154 14.92 -43.11 27.24
C ARG A 154 15.63 -44.39 27.66
N TYR A 155 15.43 -45.46 26.88
CA TYR A 155 16.18 -46.69 27.06
C TYR A 155 17.67 -46.43 26.75
N GLU A 156 18.47 -46.30 27.80
CA GLU A 156 19.92 -46.33 27.73
C GLU A 156 20.39 -47.74 28.14
N ASP A 157 21.19 -48.38 27.29
CA ASP A 157 21.80 -49.69 27.55
C ASP A 157 22.63 -49.62 28.86
N PRO A 158 22.52 -50.60 29.79
CA PRO A 158 23.31 -50.61 31.02
C PRO A 158 24.82 -50.42 30.79
N GLN A 159 25.38 -50.96 29.70
CA GLN A 159 26.82 -50.79 29.40
C GLN A 159 27.19 -49.32 29.12
N ILE A 160 26.27 -48.55 28.53
CA ILE A 160 26.47 -47.12 28.24
C ILE A 160 26.38 -46.29 29.53
N LYS A 161 25.56 -46.70 30.50
CA LYS A 161 25.51 -46.06 31.82
C LYS A 161 26.81 -46.27 32.60
N GLU A 162 27.33 -47.50 32.60
CA GLU A 162 28.61 -47.82 33.23
C GLU A 162 29.76 -47.00 32.63
N LEU A 163 29.79 -46.85 31.30
CA LEU A 163 30.77 -46.01 30.61
C LEU A 163 30.73 -44.53 31.03
N ARG A 164 29.55 -43.99 31.33
CA ARG A 164 29.40 -42.60 31.82
C ARG A 164 29.94 -42.41 33.24
N GLU A 165 29.86 -43.44 34.07
CA GLU A 165 30.26 -43.38 35.48
C GLU A 165 31.77 -43.68 35.70
N CYS A 166 32.47 -44.23 34.70
CA CYS A 166 33.89 -44.52 34.78
C CYS A 166 34.75 -43.25 34.95
N GLN A 167 35.57 -43.22 36.01
CA GLN A 167 36.50 -42.12 36.29
C GLN A 167 37.90 -42.34 35.71
N ASN A 168 38.26 -43.60 35.42
CA ASN A 168 39.56 -43.98 34.87
C ASN A 168 39.50 -44.16 33.35
N VAL A 169 40.49 -43.60 32.66
CA VAL A 169 40.58 -43.59 31.19
C VAL A 169 40.83 -44.99 30.62
N GLU A 170 41.65 -45.81 31.27
CA GLU A 170 41.98 -47.16 30.79
C GLU A 170 40.77 -48.11 30.86
N GLU A 171 39.97 -48.01 31.91
CA GLU A 171 38.73 -48.79 32.08
C GLU A 171 37.65 -48.36 31.08
N LEU A 172 37.55 -47.04 30.81
CA LEU A 172 36.66 -46.49 29.80
C LEU A 172 36.96 -47.05 28.41
N TYR A 173 38.24 -47.07 28.00
CA TYR A 173 38.61 -47.63 26.70
C TYR A 173 38.28 -49.13 26.61
N ARG A 174 38.55 -49.89 27.67
CA ARG A 174 38.24 -51.33 27.70
C ARG A 174 36.74 -51.62 27.54
N LEU A 175 35.90 -50.92 28.30
CA LEU A 175 34.44 -51.05 28.22
C LEU A 175 33.91 -50.55 26.87
N SER A 176 34.51 -49.51 26.29
CA SER A 176 34.08 -48.98 24.99
C SER A 176 34.36 -49.95 23.85
N ASP A 177 35.49 -50.67 23.91
CA ASP A 177 35.83 -51.71 22.93
C ASP A 177 34.89 -52.92 23.04
N GLU A 178 34.42 -53.24 24.23
CA GLU A 178 33.43 -54.31 24.47
C GLU A 178 32.07 -53.96 23.85
N VAL A 179 31.55 -52.76 24.11
CA VAL A 179 30.30 -52.24 23.51
C VAL A 179 30.38 -52.17 21.99
N ILE A 180 31.51 -51.69 21.44
CA ILE A 180 31.72 -51.61 19.98
C ILE A 180 31.90 -53.00 19.37
N GLY A 181 32.52 -53.92 20.10
CA GLY A 181 32.71 -55.32 19.71
C GLY A 181 31.38 -56.04 19.50
N ASP A 182 30.44 -55.91 20.43
CA ASP A 182 29.10 -56.49 20.34
C ASP A 182 28.32 -55.96 19.12
N LEU A 183 28.43 -54.65 18.82
CA LEU A 183 27.83 -54.04 17.64
C LEU A 183 28.43 -54.53 16.31
N LYS A 184 29.75 -54.76 16.25
CA LYS A 184 30.42 -55.28 15.04
C LYS A 184 30.06 -56.73 14.73
N THR A 185 29.70 -57.52 15.74
CA THR A 185 29.36 -58.94 15.56
C THR A 185 27.95 -59.14 14.98
N GLY A 186 27.10 -58.11 15.04
CA GLY A 186 25.72 -58.13 14.52
C GLY A 186 25.59 -57.92 12.99
N ASP A 187 26.65 -57.49 12.30
CA ASP A 187 26.58 -57.08 10.88
C ASP A 187 27.48 -57.94 9.97
N GLY A 188 27.36 -59.27 10.09
CA GLY A 188 28.23 -60.21 9.38
C GLY A 188 27.64 -61.59 9.11
N ARG A 189 26.58 -61.68 8.28
CA ARG A 189 26.30 -62.82 7.36
C ARG A 189 25.03 -62.62 6.51
N SER A 190 25.19 -62.25 5.24
CA SER A 190 24.84 -63.09 4.07
C SER A 190 24.74 -62.28 2.76
N GLU A 191 25.87 -62.05 2.11
CA GLU A 191 25.91 -61.98 0.63
C GLU A 191 26.70 -63.19 0.12
N GLY A 192 26.14 -63.96 -0.82
CA GLY A 192 26.87 -64.97 -1.59
C GLY A 192 26.13 -66.27 -1.94
N GLU A 193 25.35 -66.21 -3.03
CA GLU A 193 25.37 -67.20 -4.13
C GLU A 193 24.81 -68.64 -3.93
N THR A 194 23.69 -68.94 -4.62
CA THR A 194 23.60 -69.95 -5.71
C THR A 194 22.15 -70.34 -6.01
N ARG A 195 21.72 -70.16 -7.27
CA ARG A 195 21.21 -71.22 -8.17
C ARG A 195 20.42 -70.63 -9.33
N GLY A 196 21.07 -70.60 -10.50
CA GLY A 196 20.36 -70.67 -11.77
C GLY A 196 19.64 -72.01 -11.90
N LYS A 197 18.33 -71.96 -12.13
CA LYS A 197 17.56 -73.00 -12.82
C LYS A 197 16.46 -72.34 -13.65
N LEU A 198 16.76 -72.28 -14.95
CA LEU A 198 15.86 -72.46 -16.09
C LEU A 198 14.36 -72.59 -15.75
N LEU A 199 13.58 -71.61 -16.17
CA LEU A 199 12.18 -71.80 -16.56
C LEU A 199 12.10 -71.70 -18.09
N SER A 200 12.08 -72.87 -18.71
CA SER A 200 11.55 -73.08 -20.05
C SER A 200 10.07 -73.44 -19.94
N ARG A 201 9.26 -72.74 -20.74
CA ARG A 201 7.82 -72.92 -21.03
C ARG A 201 6.83 -72.30 -20.04
#